data_AF-A0A7V7ZJ08-F1
#
_entry.id   AF-A0A7V7ZJ08-F1
#
_cell.length_a   1.000
_cell.length_b   1.000
_cell.length_c   1.000
_cell.angle_alpha   90.00
_cell.angle_beta   90.00
_cell.angle_gamma   90.00
#
_symmetry.space_group_name_H-M   'P 1'
#
loop_
_entity.id
_entity.type
_entity.pdbx_description
1 polymer ?
#
loop_
_entity_poly.entity_id
_entity_poly.type
_entity_poly.pdbx_seq_one_letter_code
_entity_poly.pdbx_strand_id
1 'polypeptide(L)'
;MRRTIPLYFTITISYLFPLAACLLALAGCGGGAAQAAPLPAERAVAMALAHAQADSPAGKLVGMPSTAHGKLASYGEAATIASGTEEHSIPESQRNRRVWLVIFEGDAVAQLAPAAGSMDTAKDERFSQVAVIIDAVTGEGIEASKHSAGNEVPTDGLPALALPSAAQ
;
A
#
# COMPACT_ATOMS: atom_id res chain seq x y z
N MET A 1 14.05 26.47 64.03
CA MET A 1 14.12 25.91 65.39
C MET A 1 12.89 25.04 65.64
N ARG A 2 13.13 23.76 65.97
CA ARG A 2 12.40 22.87 66.90
C ARG A 2 10.88 23.06 67.16
N ARG A 3 10.17 21.92 66.95
CA ARG A 3 9.18 21.26 67.87
C ARG A 3 7.79 21.93 67.97
N THR A 4 6.62 21.29 68.10
CA THR A 4 6.08 19.92 68.31
C THR A 4 4.52 20.07 68.21
N ILE A 5 3.73 19.25 67.47
CA ILE A 5 2.86 18.10 67.88
C ILE A 5 1.81 18.41 69.00
N PRO A 6 0.60 17.79 69.10
CA PRO A 6 -0.47 17.33 68.16
C PRO A 6 -1.88 17.85 68.59
N LEU A 7 -3.00 17.46 67.94
CA LEU A 7 -4.22 16.93 68.64
C LEU A 7 -5.40 16.55 67.69
N TYR A 8 -5.68 15.24 67.65
CA TYR A 8 -6.95 14.49 67.66
C TYR A 8 -8.17 14.79 66.74
N PHE A 9 -8.56 13.73 66.00
CA PHE A 9 -9.92 13.18 65.76
C PHE A 9 -11.02 14.10 65.21
N THR A 10 -11.65 13.78 64.07
CA THR A 10 -12.78 12.83 64.05
C THR A 10 -13.02 12.24 62.66
N ILE A 11 -13.38 10.95 62.68
CA ILE A 11 -13.69 10.03 61.60
C ILE A 11 -15.08 10.32 61.00
N THR A 12 -15.22 10.29 59.67
CA THR A 12 -16.46 9.85 59.04
C THR A 12 -16.10 8.94 57.87
N ILE A 13 -16.06 7.65 58.18
CA ILE A 13 -16.05 6.57 57.20
C ILE A 13 -17.51 6.36 56.80
N SER A 14 -17.82 6.51 55.51
CA SER A 14 -18.98 5.89 54.90
C SER A 14 -18.52 5.16 53.65
N TYR A 15 -18.42 3.85 53.83
CA TYR A 15 -18.20 2.82 52.85
C TYR A 15 -19.14 2.95 51.65
N LEU A 16 -18.63 2.83 50.43
CA LEU A 16 -19.34 2.06 49.41
C LEU A 16 -18.36 1.50 48.35
N PHE A 17 -18.04 0.24 48.59
CA PHE A 17 -17.68 -0.84 47.67
C PHE A 17 -16.27 -0.99 47.08
N PRO A 18 -15.74 -2.24 47.11
CA PRO A 18 -14.35 -2.59 46.84
C PRO A 18 -14.20 -3.32 45.48
N LEU A 19 -13.02 -3.88 45.23
CA LEU A 19 -12.57 -4.69 44.07
C LEU A 19 -11.89 -3.82 43.00
N ALA A 20 -10.59 -3.94 42.69
CA ALA A 20 -9.70 -5.06 42.90
C ALA A 20 -8.27 -4.57 43.11
N ALA A 21 -7.64 -5.15 44.14
CA ALA A 21 -6.21 -5.34 44.16
C ALA A 21 -5.81 -6.30 43.04
N CYS A 22 -4.74 -6.00 42.32
CA CYS A 22 -3.69 -6.94 41.89
C CYS A 22 -2.68 -6.14 41.06
N LEU A 23 -1.55 -5.78 41.66
CA LEU A 23 -0.32 -6.57 41.61
C LEU A 23 0.47 -6.31 40.32
N LEU A 24 1.54 -5.54 40.53
CA LEU A 24 2.83 -5.68 39.86
C LEU A 24 3.03 -7.07 39.23
N ALA A 25 3.13 -7.09 37.90
CA ALA A 25 3.88 -8.11 37.17
C ALA A 25 4.80 -7.39 36.18
N LEU A 26 6.04 -7.21 36.62
CA LEU A 26 7.20 -7.04 35.75
C LEU A 26 7.32 -8.31 34.88
N ALA A 27 6.97 -8.19 33.61
CA ALA A 27 7.45 -9.01 32.51
C ALA A 27 7.57 -8.05 31.32
N GLY A 28 8.75 -7.62 30.92
CA GLY A 28 9.66 -8.54 30.25
C GLY A 28 9.08 -8.94 28.90
N CYS A 29 8.83 -7.98 28.00
CA CYS A 29 8.62 -8.28 26.60
C CYS A 29 9.23 -7.14 25.79
N GLY A 30 10.33 -7.43 25.10
CA GLY A 30 11.04 -6.48 24.27
C GLY A 30 10.07 -5.80 23.32
N GLY A 31 10.20 -4.48 23.20
CA GLY A 31 9.55 -3.70 22.15
C GLY A 31 10.12 -4.09 20.78
N GLY A 32 9.80 -5.29 20.32
CA GLY A 32 9.69 -5.55 18.90
C GLY A 32 8.47 -4.78 18.45
N ALA A 33 8.67 -3.67 17.75
CA ALA A 33 7.59 -3.04 17.01
C ALA A 33 6.89 -4.15 16.23
N ALA A 34 5.63 -4.44 16.56
CA ALA A 34 4.83 -5.42 15.86
C ALA A 34 4.78 -4.96 14.40
N GLN A 35 5.61 -5.54 13.55
CA GLN A 35 5.71 -5.11 12.17
C GLN A 35 4.39 -5.45 11.51
N ALA A 36 3.67 -4.41 11.06
CA ALA A 36 2.34 -4.56 10.51
C ALA A 36 2.35 -5.61 9.39
N ALA A 37 1.38 -6.53 9.45
CA ALA A 37 1.27 -7.61 8.49
C ALA A 37 0.95 -7.03 7.09
N PRO A 38 1.52 -7.60 6.02
CA PRO A 38 1.13 -7.24 4.66
C PRO A 38 -0.37 -7.47 4.41
N LEU A 39 -0.94 -6.65 3.54
CA LEU A 39 -2.29 -6.78 3.04
C LEU A 39 -2.46 -8.16 2.38
N PRO A 40 -3.61 -8.82 2.58
CA PRO A 40 -3.94 -10.03 1.82
C PRO A 40 -4.10 -9.69 0.33
N ALA A 41 -3.83 -10.68 -0.53
CA ALA A 41 -3.80 -10.50 -1.99
C ALA A 41 -5.08 -9.86 -2.54
N GLU A 42 -6.26 -10.32 -2.12
CA GLU A 42 -7.55 -9.78 -2.58
C GLU A 42 -7.69 -8.28 -2.31
N ARG A 43 -7.27 -7.83 -1.11
CA ARG A 43 -7.31 -6.42 -0.74
C ARG A 43 -6.26 -5.62 -1.50
N ALA A 44 -5.07 -6.19 -1.72
CA ALA A 44 -4.03 -5.56 -2.52
C ALA A 44 -4.48 -5.35 -3.97
N VAL A 45 -5.12 -6.35 -4.59
CA VAL A 45 -5.68 -6.23 -5.95
C VAL A 45 -6.76 -5.16 -6.01
N ALA A 46 -7.69 -5.13 -5.06
CA ALA A 46 -8.75 -4.12 -5.03
C ALA A 46 -8.18 -2.69 -4.92
N MET A 47 -7.17 -2.49 -4.08
CA MET A 47 -6.52 -1.19 -3.92
C MET A 47 -5.68 -0.83 -5.16
N ALA A 48 -4.92 -1.76 -5.71
CA ALA A 48 -4.16 -1.57 -6.94
C ALA A 48 -5.07 -1.23 -8.13
N LEU A 49 -6.24 -1.87 -8.23
CA LEU A 49 -7.23 -1.58 -9.27
C LEU A 49 -7.76 -0.16 -9.14
N ALA A 50 -8.06 0.29 -7.91
CA ALA A 50 -8.48 1.67 -7.66
C ALA A 50 -7.42 2.68 -8.09
N HIS A 51 -6.14 2.40 -7.83
CA HIS A 51 -5.02 3.23 -8.31
C HIS A 51 -4.85 3.17 -9.83
N ALA A 52 -5.02 2.00 -10.45
CA ALA A 52 -4.93 1.84 -11.90
C ALA A 52 -6.00 2.64 -12.65
N GLN A 53 -7.21 2.73 -12.07
CA GLN A 53 -8.36 3.43 -12.64
C GLN A 53 -8.42 4.91 -12.28
N ALA A 54 -7.62 5.36 -11.30
CA ALA A 54 -7.52 6.76 -10.94
C ALA A 54 -6.95 7.57 -12.11
N ASP A 55 -7.57 8.72 -12.39
CA ASP A 55 -7.05 9.65 -13.39
C ASP A 55 -5.66 10.14 -12.99
N SER A 56 -4.68 9.89 -13.87
CA SER A 56 -3.31 10.37 -13.70
C SER A 56 -2.80 10.98 -15.02
N PRO A 57 -1.79 11.86 -14.97
CA PRO A 57 -1.14 12.36 -16.18
C PRO A 57 -0.56 11.25 -17.06
N ALA A 58 -0.22 10.10 -16.47
CA ALA A 58 0.25 8.94 -17.21
C ALA A 58 -0.89 8.21 -17.92
N GLY A 59 -2.16 8.47 -17.58
CA GLY A 59 -3.37 7.79 -18.04
C GLY A 59 -4.04 6.89 -16.98
N LYS A 60 -5.05 6.12 -17.36
CA LYS A 60 -5.78 5.18 -16.49
C LYS A 60 -6.23 3.90 -17.18
N LEU A 61 -6.45 2.84 -16.42
CA LEU A 61 -7.15 1.64 -16.86
C LEU A 61 -8.63 1.97 -17.12
N VAL A 62 -9.20 1.42 -18.18
CA VAL A 62 -10.58 1.63 -18.60
C VAL A 62 -11.37 0.36 -18.32
N GLY A 63 -12.33 0.45 -17.39
CA GLY A 63 -13.17 -0.67 -17.02
C GLY A 63 -12.44 -1.73 -16.19
N MET A 64 -13.01 -2.94 -16.15
CA MET A 64 -12.44 -4.07 -15.44
C MET A 64 -11.40 -4.77 -16.32
N PRO A 65 -10.19 -5.07 -15.82
CA PRO A 65 -9.19 -5.82 -16.55
C PRO A 65 -9.66 -7.27 -16.80
N SER A 66 -9.11 -7.92 -17.82
CA SER A 66 -9.38 -9.32 -18.13
C SER A 66 -8.68 -10.26 -17.17
N THR A 67 -7.48 -9.90 -16.72
CA THR A 67 -6.65 -10.71 -15.81
C THR A 67 -5.90 -9.82 -14.82
N ALA A 68 -5.47 -10.43 -13.71
CA ALA A 68 -4.52 -9.83 -12.79
C ALA A 68 -3.45 -10.86 -12.41
N HIS A 69 -2.20 -10.44 -12.44
CA HIS A 69 -1.05 -11.21 -11.98
C HIS A 69 -0.27 -10.39 -10.97
N GLY A 70 0.33 -11.01 -9.96
CA GLY A 70 1.11 -10.22 -9.01
C GLY A 70 1.60 -10.97 -7.80
N LYS A 71 2.45 -10.33 -7.02
CA LYS A 71 3.05 -10.92 -5.83
C LYS A 71 3.50 -9.86 -4.84
N LEU A 72 3.70 -10.30 -3.59
CA LEU A 72 4.45 -9.54 -2.60
C LEU A 72 5.95 -9.62 -2.94
N ALA A 73 6.61 -8.47 -3.03
CA ALA A 73 8.00 -8.35 -3.43
C ALA A 73 8.71 -7.21 -2.67
N SER A 74 10.02 -7.08 -2.90
CA SER A 74 10.74 -5.84 -2.56
C SER A 74 10.43 -4.76 -3.61
N TYR A 75 10.53 -3.48 -3.26
CA TYR A 75 10.34 -2.41 -4.23
C TYR A 75 11.36 -2.49 -5.37
N GLY A 76 12.61 -2.86 -5.06
CA GLY A 76 13.66 -3.05 -6.07
C GLY A 76 13.27 -4.04 -7.16
N GLU A 77 12.79 -5.21 -6.74
CA GLU A 77 12.32 -6.26 -7.63
C GLU A 77 11.06 -5.82 -8.40
N ALA A 78 10.08 -5.24 -7.70
CA ALA A 78 8.83 -4.80 -8.31
C ALA A 78 9.04 -3.74 -9.40
N ALA A 79 9.89 -2.73 -9.15
CA ALA A 79 10.20 -1.68 -10.12
C ALA A 79 11.03 -2.20 -11.30
N THR A 80 11.90 -3.18 -11.07
CA THR A 80 12.63 -3.87 -12.15
C THR A 80 11.64 -4.59 -13.08
N ILE A 81 10.67 -5.32 -12.52
CA ILE A 81 9.65 -6.03 -13.31
C ILE A 81 8.71 -5.04 -14.01
N ALA A 82 8.16 -4.06 -13.28
CA ALA A 82 7.09 -3.20 -13.77
C ALA A 82 7.55 -2.17 -14.80
N SER A 83 8.79 -1.68 -14.70
CA SER A 83 9.25 -0.52 -15.46
C SER A 83 10.64 -0.73 -16.07
N GLY A 84 11.24 -1.92 -15.91
CA GLY A 84 12.60 -2.20 -16.36
C GLY A 84 13.68 -1.38 -15.63
N THR A 85 13.35 -0.79 -14.48
CA THR A 85 14.28 0.05 -13.72
C THR A 85 15.38 -0.83 -13.12
N GLU A 86 16.65 -0.51 -13.38
CA GLU A 86 17.76 -1.24 -12.79
C GLU A 86 17.75 -1.10 -11.26
N GLU A 87 17.79 -2.22 -10.54
CA GLU A 87 17.69 -2.26 -9.08
C GLU A 87 18.73 -1.37 -8.37
N HIS A 88 19.92 -1.23 -8.96
CA HIS A 88 20.98 -0.38 -8.40
C HIS A 88 20.66 1.12 -8.43
N SER A 89 19.75 1.54 -9.30
CA SER A 89 19.30 2.93 -9.45
C SER A 89 18.27 3.31 -8.38
N ILE A 90 17.76 2.32 -7.63
CA ILE A 90 16.81 2.53 -6.53
C ILE A 90 17.61 2.73 -5.24
N PRO A 91 17.34 3.82 -4.49
CA PRO A 91 17.97 4.07 -3.20
C PRO A 91 17.83 2.87 -2.27
N GLU A 92 18.92 2.50 -1.59
CA GLU A 92 18.94 1.33 -0.70
C GLU A 92 17.85 1.39 0.39
N SER A 93 17.53 2.59 0.87
CA SER A 93 16.47 2.85 1.83
C SER A 93 15.07 2.46 1.34
N GLN A 94 14.84 2.41 0.03
CA GLN A 94 13.57 2.01 -0.57
C GLN A 94 13.61 0.60 -1.16
N ARG A 95 14.76 0.14 -1.64
CA ARG A 95 14.91 -1.15 -2.33
C ARG A 95 14.28 -2.32 -1.59
N ASN A 96 14.47 -2.38 -0.27
CA ASN A 96 13.99 -3.47 0.59
C ASN A 96 12.59 -3.24 1.17
N ARG A 97 11.91 -2.13 0.81
CA ARG A 97 10.51 -1.88 1.21
C ARG A 97 9.64 -2.99 0.64
N ARG A 98 8.78 -3.57 1.49
CA ARG A 98 7.79 -4.57 1.04
C ARG A 98 6.66 -3.88 0.29
N VAL A 99 6.37 -4.36 -0.90
CA VAL A 99 5.32 -3.83 -1.78
C VAL A 99 4.53 -4.96 -2.43
N TRP A 100 3.33 -4.66 -2.87
CA TRP A 100 2.59 -5.50 -3.81
C TRP A 100 2.82 -4.99 -5.21
N LEU A 101 3.28 -5.88 -6.10
CA LEU A 101 3.23 -5.68 -7.54
C LEU A 101 1.96 -6.35 -8.06
N VAL A 102 1.14 -5.59 -8.80
CA VAL A 102 -0.04 -6.11 -9.48
C VAL A 102 -0.02 -5.62 -10.91
N ILE A 103 -0.18 -6.55 -11.85
CA ILE A 103 -0.20 -6.31 -13.28
C ILE A 103 -1.60 -6.66 -13.79
N PHE A 104 -2.25 -5.68 -14.39
CA PHE A 104 -3.58 -5.82 -14.98
C PHE A 104 -3.45 -5.84 -16.50
N GLU A 105 -4.00 -6.87 -17.13
CA GLU A 105 -4.16 -6.89 -18.58
C GLU A 105 -5.56 -6.37 -18.91
N GLY A 106 -5.65 -5.39 -19.80
CA GLY A 106 -6.89 -4.72 -20.14
C GLY A 106 -6.63 -3.36 -20.80
N ASP A 107 -7.69 -2.78 -21.37
CA ASP A 107 -7.60 -1.50 -22.06
C ASP A 107 -7.24 -0.37 -21.08
N ALA A 108 -6.18 0.36 -21.39
CA ALA A 108 -5.81 1.59 -20.68
C ALA A 108 -5.61 2.74 -21.67
N VAL A 109 -5.89 3.96 -21.22
CA VAL A 109 -5.78 5.18 -22.04
C VAL A 109 -4.96 6.24 -21.33
N ALA A 110 -4.10 6.92 -22.09
CA ALA A 110 -3.43 8.14 -21.66
C ALA A 110 -3.71 9.26 -22.63
N GLN A 111 -3.90 10.48 -22.11
CA GLN A 111 -3.98 11.66 -22.95
C GLN A 111 -2.59 12.24 -23.12
N LEU A 112 -2.04 12.14 -24.33
CA LEU A 112 -0.82 12.83 -24.68
C LEU A 112 -1.15 14.29 -24.90
N ALA A 113 -0.60 15.14 -24.03
CA ALA A 113 -0.66 16.58 -24.22
C ALA A 113 0.01 16.94 -25.56
N PRO A 114 -0.55 17.88 -26.34
CA PRO A 114 0.09 18.31 -27.56
C PRO A 114 1.47 18.89 -27.27
N ALA A 115 2.44 18.59 -28.15
CA ALA A 115 3.78 19.13 -28.04
C ALA A 115 3.73 20.66 -28.01
N ALA A 116 4.54 21.28 -27.14
CA ALA A 116 4.57 22.73 -27.00
C ALA A 116 4.84 23.41 -28.36
N GLY A 117 3.88 24.20 -28.84
CA GLY A 117 3.96 24.87 -30.15
C GLY A 117 3.36 24.10 -31.33
N SER A 118 2.80 22.91 -31.12
CA SER A 118 1.97 22.23 -32.12
C SER A 118 0.51 22.71 -32.05
N MET A 119 -0.16 22.79 -33.20
CA MET A 119 -1.62 22.95 -33.28
C MET A 119 -2.37 21.61 -33.14
N ASP A 120 -1.65 20.51 -32.94
CA ASP A 120 -2.26 19.19 -32.79
C ASP A 120 -3.17 19.15 -31.55
N THR A 121 -4.27 18.42 -31.68
CA THR A 121 -5.15 18.12 -30.54
C THR A 121 -4.53 17.05 -29.66
N ALA A 122 -4.87 17.03 -28.36
CA ALA A 122 -4.53 15.92 -27.48
C ALA A 122 -4.97 14.58 -28.10
N LYS A 123 -4.11 13.57 -28.01
CA LYS A 123 -4.36 12.25 -28.58
C LYS A 123 -4.48 11.24 -27.46
N ASP A 124 -5.49 10.39 -27.56
CA ASP A 124 -5.60 9.21 -26.72
C ASP A 124 -4.61 8.14 -27.22
N GLU A 125 -3.65 7.80 -26.38
CA GLU A 125 -2.80 6.63 -26.56
C GLU A 125 -3.40 5.45 -25.81
N ARG A 126 -3.40 4.27 -26.45
CA ARG A 126 -3.96 3.04 -25.90
C ARG A 126 -2.86 2.08 -25.48
N PHE A 127 -3.07 1.45 -24.34
CA PHE A 127 -2.20 0.46 -23.72
C PHE A 127 -3.02 -0.80 -23.43
N SER A 128 -2.32 -1.93 -23.38
CA SER A 128 -2.92 -3.25 -23.17
C SER A 128 -2.72 -3.77 -21.75
N GLN A 129 -1.84 -3.11 -20.98
CA GLN A 129 -1.50 -3.54 -19.64
C GLN A 129 -1.12 -2.36 -18.74
N VAL A 130 -1.43 -2.48 -17.45
CA VAL A 130 -1.04 -1.53 -16.40
C VAL A 130 -0.39 -2.30 -15.25
N ALA A 131 0.85 -1.97 -14.92
CA ALA A 131 1.50 -2.45 -13.70
C ALA A 131 1.34 -1.40 -12.60
N VAL A 132 1.02 -1.84 -11.38
CA VAL A 132 0.83 -0.99 -10.21
C VAL A 132 1.64 -1.54 -9.06
N ILE A 133 2.38 -0.66 -8.40
CA ILE A 133 3.11 -0.96 -7.18
C ILE A 133 2.44 -0.20 -6.04
N ILE A 134 2.01 -0.93 -5.01
CA ILE A 134 1.44 -0.35 -3.80
C ILE A 134 2.21 -0.76 -2.55
N ASP A 135 2.17 0.06 -1.52
CA ASP A 135 2.73 -0.29 -0.22
C ASP A 135 2.06 -1.56 0.33
N ALA A 136 2.87 -2.51 0.79
CA ALA A 136 2.35 -3.80 1.22
C ALA A 136 1.46 -3.72 2.46
N VAL A 137 1.54 -2.66 3.27
CA VAL A 137 0.81 -2.51 4.52
C VAL A 137 -0.33 -1.51 4.38
N THR A 138 -0.06 -0.34 3.80
CA THR A 138 -1.04 0.76 3.71
C THR A 138 -1.89 0.68 2.45
N GLY A 139 -1.39 0.02 1.40
CA GLY A 139 -2.02 -0.01 0.07
C GLY A 139 -1.97 1.34 -0.66
N GLU A 140 -1.14 2.26 -0.18
CA GLU A 140 -0.84 3.51 -0.87
C GLU A 140 -0.17 3.23 -2.22
N GLY A 141 -0.59 3.93 -3.27
CA GLY A 141 -0.01 3.82 -4.61
C GLY A 141 1.38 4.45 -4.64
N ILE A 142 2.37 3.67 -5.06
CA ILE A 142 3.76 4.12 -5.18
C ILE A 142 4.05 4.48 -6.63
N GLU A 143 3.68 3.59 -7.55
CA GLU A 143 4.00 3.71 -8.97
C GLU A 143 2.93 3.01 -9.80
N ALA A 144 2.67 3.55 -11.00
CA ALA A 144 1.91 2.87 -12.02
C ALA A 144 2.55 3.10 -13.39
N SER A 145 2.75 2.04 -14.15
CA SER A 145 3.31 2.06 -15.50
C SER A 145 2.36 1.39 -16.48
N LYS A 146 2.39 1.83 -17.74
CA LYS A 146 1.50 1.36 -18.80
C LYS A 146 2.32 0.78 -19.94
N HIS A 147 1.78 -0.25 -20.55
CA HIS A 147 2.51 -1.05 -21.53
C HIS A 147 1.64 -1.32 -22.75
N SER A 148 2.19 -1.08 -23.93
CA SER A 148 1.50 -1.33 -25.21
C SER A 148 1.59 -2.82 -25.57
N ALA A 149 0.73 -3.29 -26.48
CA ALA A 149 0.62 -4.70 -26.90
C ALA A 149 1.91 -5.37 -27.46
N GLY A 150 3.00 -4.61 -27.61
CA GLY A 150 4.31 -5.12 -28.05
C GLY A 150 5.44 -4.91 -27.04
N ASN A 151 5.15 -4.33 -25.88
CA ASN A 151 6.11 -4.06 -24.81
C ASN A 151 5.48 -4.32 -23.43
N GLU A 152 4.70 -5.41 -23.34
CA GLU A 152 4.04 -5.83 -22.10
C GLU A 152 5.04 -6.38 -21.09
N VAL A 153 4.73 -6.22 -19.81
CA VAL A 153 5.49 -6.85 -18.73
C VAL A 153 5.18 -8.34 -18.74
N PRO A 154 6.21 -9.21 -18.78
CA PRO A 154 6.01 -10.65 -18.79
C PRO A 154 5.39 -11.13 -17.48
N THR A 155 4.29 -11.88 -17.57
CA THR A 155 3.51 -12.40 -16.43
C THR A 155 3.78 -13.88 -16.13
N ASP A 156 4.59 -14.58 -16.93
CA ASP A 156 4.85 -16.03 -16.86
C ASP A 156 5.38 -16.53 -15.50
N GLY A 157 6.00 -15.64 -14.71
CA GLY A 157 6.52 -15.94 -13.37
C GLY A 157 5.66 -15.40 -12.22
N LEU A 158 4.49 -14.81 -12.51
CA LEU A 158 3.64 -14.15 -11.53
C LEU A 158 2.33 -14.93 -11.35
N PRO A 159 1.96 -15.27 -10.10
CA PRO A 159 0.73 -16.00 -9.86
C PRO A 159 -0.47 -15.15 -10.25
N ALA A 160 -1.48 -15.81 -10.83
CA ALA A 160 -2.77 -15.18 -11.11
C ALA A 160 -3.46 -14.79 -9.80
N LEU A 161 -4.05 -13.61 -9.78
CA LEU A 161 -4.77 -13.05 -8.65
C LEU A 161 -6.25 -12.93 -8.99
N ALA A 162 -7.11 -13.15 -7.99
CA ALA A 162 -8.55 -13.01 -8.16
C ALA A 162 -8.91 -11.53 -8.35
N LEU A 163 -9.63 -11.23 -9.43
CA LEU A 163 -10.20 -9.91 -9.66
C LEU A 163 -11.40 -9.68 -8.72
N PRO A 164 -11.62 -8.43 -8.26
CA PRO A 164 -12.82 -8.10 -7.50
C PRO A 164 -14.05 -8.38 -8.35
N SER A 165 -15.04 -9.07 -7.78
CA SER A 165 -16.33 -9.24 -8.43
C SER A 165 -16.93 -7.86 -8.66
N ALA A 166 -17.30 -7.52 -9.89
CA ALA A 166 -18.13 -6.34 -10.13
C ALA A 166 -19.41 -6.53 -9.30
N ALA A 167 -19.64 -5.66 -8.31
CA ALA A 167 -20.91 -5.63 -7.60
C ALA A 167 -21.99 -5.37 -8.65
N GLN A 168 -22.82 -6.38 -8.92
CA GLN A 168 -23.98 -6.28 -9.80
C GLN A 168 -25.06 -5.42 -9.16
#